data_AF-A0A1R4B5L4-F1
#
_entry.id   AF-A0A1R4B5L4-F1
#
_cell.length_a   1.000
_cell.length_b   1.000
_cell.length_c   1.000
_cell.angle_alpha   90.00
_cell.angle_beta   90.00
_cell.angle_gamma   90.00
#
_symmetry.space_group_name_H-M   'P 1'
#
loop_
_entity.id
_entity.type
_entity.pdbx_description
1 polymer ?
#
loop_
_entity_poly.entity_id
_entity_poly.type
_entity_poly.pdbx_seq_one_letter_code
_entity_poly.pdbx_strand_id
1 'polypeptide(L)'
;MPKSRSQQISLVDTPYSHCVSRCVRRAFLCGDDAVTGQNYEHRRGWVEKRLLFLTQVFAIQVFAYAVMSNHTHVVLFSDENTAKH
;
A
#
# COMPACT_ATOMS: atom_id res chain seq x y z
N MET A 1 -0.62 -11.85 25.15
CA MET A 1 -1.79 -11.06 24.70
C MET A 1 -1.36 -10.08 23.61
N PRO A 2 -2.17 -9.83 22.57
CA PRO A 2 -1.86 -8.82 21.56
C PRO A 2 -1.84 -7.42 22.20
N LYS A 3 -0.85 -6.60 21.84
CA LYS A 3 -0.77 -5.18 22.26
C LYS A 3 -1.42 -4.30 21.20
N SER A 4 -1.95 -3.14 21.59
CA SER A 4 -2.45 -2.17 20.62
C SER A 4 -1.31 -1.66 19.75
N ARG A 5 -1.58 -1.36 18.48
CA ARG A 5 -0.60 -0.78 17.54
C ARG A 5 0.06 0.49 18.11
N SER A 6 -0.71 1.31 18.82
CA SER A 6 -0.22 2.53 19.49
C SER A 6 0.81 2.29 20.59
N GLN A 7 0.86 1.08 21.16
CA GLN A 7 1.88 0.68 22.13
C GLN A 7 3.07 -0.05 21.49
N GLN A 8 2.98 -0.35 20.19
CA GLN A 8 4.00 -1.07 19.43
C GLN A 8 4.79 -0.15 18.51
N ILE A 9 4.25 1.02 18.17
CA ILE A 9 4.79 1.95 17.18
C ILE A 9 4.97 3.30 17.87
N SER A 10 6.20 3.82 17.85
CA SER A 10 6.50 5.21 18.19
C SER A 10 6.45 6.03 16.91
N LEU A 11 5.52 6.98 16.81
CA LEU A 11 5.46 7.90 15.67
C LEU A 11 6.53 8.99 15.73
N VAL A 12 7.14 9.22 16.90
CA VAL A 12 8.29 10.12 17.04
C VAL A 12 9.54 9.51 16.41
N ASP A 13 9.77 8.22 16.66
CA ASP A 13 10.99 7.54 16.20
C ASP A 13 10.81 6.87 14.83
N THR A 14 9.61 6.35 14.56
CA THR A 14 9.30 5.52 13.38
C THR A 14 7.95 5.92 12.78
N PRO A 15 7.82 7.13 12.19
CA PRO A 15 6.56 7.56 11.58
C PRO A 15 6.26 6.85 10.25
N TYR A 16 7.26 6.16 9.70
CA TYR A 16 7.16 5.44 8.43
C TYR A 16 6.82 3.96 8.63
N SER A 17 5.86 3.46 7.87
CA SER A 17 5.47 2.05 7.84
C SER A 17 5.55 1.48 6.43
N HIS A 18 6.28 0.38 6.27
CA HIS A 18 6.30 -0.38 5.02
C HIS A 18 5.18 -1.42 5.01
N CYS A 19 4.21 -1.23 4.13
CA CYS A 19 3.06 -2.10 3.94
C CYS A 19 3.21 -2.89 2.65
N VAL A 20 2.93 -4.20 2.73
CA VAL A 20 2.96 -5.10 1.59
C VAL A 20 1.66 -5.87 1.52
N SER A 21 1.04 -5.91 0.35
CA SER A 21 -0.16 -6.72 0.09
C SER A 21 0.07 -7.56 -1.15
N ARG A 22 -0.19 -8.86 -1.06
CA ARG A 22 0.07 -9.83 -2.13
C ARG A 22 -1.19 -10.58 -2.51
N CYS A 23 -1.42 -10.72 -3.81
CA CYS A 23 -2.41 -11.62 -4.35
C CYS A 23 -1.98 -13.09 -4.11
N VAL A 24 -2.87 -13.88 -3.53
CA VAL A 24 -2.67 -15.31 -3.29
C VAL A 24 -3.32 -16.14 -4.40
N ARG A 25 -3.08 -17.46 -4.40
CA ARG A 25 -3.72 -18.42 -5.34
C ARG A 25 -3.51 -18.10 -6.82
N ARG A 26 -2.31 -17.59 -7.18
CA ARG A 26 -1.94 -17.21 -8.55
C ARG A 26 -2.83 -16.12 -9.17
N ALA A 27 -3.55 -15.34 -8.37
CA ALA A 27 -4.20 -14.14 -8.89
C ALA A 27 -3.13 -13.09 -9.24
N PHE A 28 -3.25 -12.47 -10.42
CA PHE A 28 -2.39 -11.38 -10.87
C PHE A 28 -3.10 -10.04 -10.59
N LEU A 29 -2.39 -9.16 -9.91
CA LEU A 29 -2.79 -7.76 -9.73
C LEU A 29 -2.65 -7.00 -11.07
N CYS A 30 -1.54 -7.22 -11.76
CA CYS A 30 -1.21 -6.65 -13.07
C CYS A 30 -0.18 -7.53 -13.81
N GLY A 31 0.25 -7.14 -15.01
CA GLY A 31 1.12 -7.93 -15.87
C GLY A 31 0.44 -9.13 -16.52
N ASP A 32 1.25 -9.99 -17.14
CA ASP A 32 0.81 -11.18 -17.87
C ASP A 32 0.81 -12.44 -17.00
N ASP A 33 -0.29 -13.20 -17.05
CA ASP A 33 -0.34 -14.55 -16.51
C ASP A 33 0.24 -15.54 -17.53
N ALA A 34 1.43 -16.07 -17.25
CA ALA A 34 2.13 -17.00 -18.12
C ALA A 34 1.39 -18.34 -18.35
N VAL A 35 0.39 -18.70 -17.53
CA VAL A 35 -0.38 -19.94 -17.71
C VAL A 35 -1.56 -19.73 -18.64
N THR A 36 -2.35 -18.68 -18.41
CA THR A 36 -3.57 -18.41 -19.17
C THR A 36 -3.33 -17.51 -20.37
N GLY A 37 -2.19 -16.83 -20.42
CA GLY A 37 -1.86 -15.80 -21.42
C GLY A 37 -2.62 -14.49 -21.22
N GLN A 38 -3.36 -14.33 -20.11
CA GLN A 38 -4.18 -13.14 -19.88
C GLN A 38 -3.33 -11.97 -19.38
N ASN A 39 -3.55 -10.79 -19.97
CA ASN A 39 -2.91 -9.55 -19.56
C ASN A 39 -3.80 -8.72 -18.62
N TYR A 40 -3.24 -8.37 -17.47
CA TYR A 40 -3.89 -7.55 -16.43
C TYR A 40 -3.22 -6.18 -16.24
N GLU A 41 -2.31 -5.81 -17.14
CA GLU A 41 -1.46 -4.62 -17.00
C GLU A 41 -2.26 -3.31 -16.96
N HIS A 42 -3.42 -3.29 -17.62
CA HIS A 42 -4.38 -2.18 -17.59
C HIS A 42 -4.81 -1.75 -16.16
N ARG A 43 -4.66 -2.63 -15.15
CA ARG A 43 -5.01 -2.33 -13.76
C ARG A 43 -3.96 -1.48 -13.03
N ARG A 44 -2.69 -1.50 -13.46
CA ARG A 44 -1.59 -0.85 -12.74
C ARG A 44 -1.86 0.63 -12.51
N GLY A 45 -2.19 1.36 -13.57
CA GLY A 45 -2.47 2.80 -13.49
C GLY A 45 -3.67 3.12 -12.58
N TRP A 46 -4.67 2.23 -12.50
CA TRP A 46 -5.78 2.40 -11.56
C TRP A 46 -5.33 2.23 -10.11
N VAL A 47 -4.49 1.22 -9.82
CA VAL A 47 -3.95 0.99 -8.47
C VAL A 47 -3.09 2.17 -8.02
N GLU A 48 -2.21 2.68 -8.89
CA GLU A 48 -1.35 3.83 -8.58
C GLU A 48 -2.18 5.09 -8.28
N LYS A 49 -3.14 5.41 -9.14
CA LYS A 49 -4.06 6.54 -8.92
C LYS A 49 -4.85 6.37 -7.62
N ARG A 50 -5.28 5.15 -7.31
CA ARG A 50 -6.01 4.87 -6.07
C ARG A 50 -5.12 5.09 -4.85
N LEU A 51 -3.86 4.64 -4.86
CA LEU A 51 -2.92 4.87 -3.76
C LEU A 51 -2.75 6.38 -3.49
N LEU A 52 -2.52 7.17 -4.53
CA LEU A 52 -2.36 8.63 -4.40
C LEU A 52 -3.65 9.34 -4.01
N PHE A 53 -4.80 8.89 -4.49
CA PHE A 53 -6.09 9.43 -4.07
C PHE A 53 -6.34 9.19 -2.56
N LEU A 54 -5.97 8.02 -2.04
CA LEU A 54 -6.20 7.69 -0.63
C LEU A 54 -5.42 8.60 0.34
N THR A 55 -4.29 9.18 -0.07
CA THR A 55 -3.56 10.17 0.74
C THR A 55 -4.30 11.50 0.88
N GLN A 56 -5.31 11.76 0.03
CA GLN A 56 -6.16 12.94 0.14
C GLN A 56 -7.35 12.71 1.08
N VAL A 57 -7.65 11.45 1.41
CA VAL A 57 -8.79 11.05 2.24
C VAL A 57 -8.36 10.71 3.66
N PHE A 58 -7.19 10.10 3.82
CA PHE A 58 -6.65 9.70 5.12
C PHE A 58 -5.48 10.59 5.53
N ALA A 59 -5.25 10.71 6.84
CA ALA A 59 -4.11 11.40 7.43
C ALA A 59 -2.79 10.62 7.25
N ILE A 60 -2.45 10.30 6.01
CA ILE A 60 -1.25 9.57 5.61
C ILE A 60 -0.64 10.19 4.35
N GLN A 61 0.66 10.03 4.19
CA GLN A 61 1.36 10.36 2.95
C GLN A 61 2.03 9.10 2.38
N VAL A 62 2.20 9.05 1.06
CA VAL A 62 2.96 7.98 0.39
C VAL A 62 4.36 8.51 0.10
N PHE A 63 5.37 7.96 0.79
CA PHE A 63 6.77 8.30 0.56
C PHE A 63 7.33 7.57 -0.66
N ALA A 64 6.99 6.29 -0.79
CA ALA A 64 7.37 5.46 -1.93
C ALA A 64 6.31 4.39 -2.16
N TYR A 65 6.13 3.95 -3.40
CA TYR A 65 5.29 2.80 -3.72
C TYR A 65 5.87 2.02 -4.91
N ALA A 66 5.53 0.74 -4.98
CA ALA A 66 5.75 -0.10 -6.15
C ALA A 66 4.53 -0.98 -6.34
N VAL A 67 3.92 -0.91 -7.52
CA VAL A 67 2.89 -1.86 -7.95
C VAL A 67 3.61 -2.94 -8.75
N MET A 68 3.44 -4.20 -8.39
CA MET A 68 4.04 -5.35 -9.07
C MET A 68 2.95 -6.31 -9.54
N SER A 69 3.31 -7.26 -10.39
CA SER A 69 2.34 -8.15 -11.04
C SER A 69 1.44 -8.92 -10.05
N ASN A 70 1.94 -9.24 -8.85
CA ASN A 70 1.18 -9.98 -7.84
C ASN A 70 1.16 -9.34 -6.45
N HIS A 71 1.73 -8.14 -6.26
CA HIS A 71 1.74 -7.47 -4.96
C HIS A 71 2.00 -5.97 -5.08
N THR A 72 1.74 -5.25 -3.99
CA THR A 72 2.10 -3.84 -3.83
C THR A 72 3.03 -3.67 -2.65
N HIS A 73 4.02 -2.80 -2.79
CA HIS A 73 4.78 -2.23 -1.69
C HIS A 73 4.40 -0.76 -1.54
N VAL A 74 4.13 -0.31 -0.32
CA VAL A 74 3.82 1.09 -0.04
C VAL A 74 4.53 1.50 1.25
N VAL A 75 5.34 2.54 1.18
CA VAL A 75 5.95 3.19 2.34
C VAL A 75 5.08 4.39 2.68
N LEU A 76 4.39 4.29 3.82
CA LEU A 76 3.45 5.29 4.31
C LEU A 76 4.10 6.10 5.43
N PHE A 77 3.80 7.38 5.47
CA PHE A 77 4.05 8.25 6.62
C PHE A 77 2.72 8.56 7.31
N SER A 78 2.66 8.42 8.63
CA SER A 78 1.46 8.78 9.40
C SER A 78 1.52 10.26 9.80
N ASP A 79 0.57 11.07 9.33
CA ASP A 79 0.54 12.50 9.60
C ASP A 79 -0.30 12.80 10.85
N GLU A 80 0.37 12.87 12.00
CA GLU A 80 -0.30 13.16 13.28
C GLU A 80 -1.00 14.53 13.30
N ASN A 81 -0.51 15.51 12.55
CA ASN A 81 -1.10 16.85 12.57
C ASN A 81 -2.45 16.81 11.86
N THR A 82 -2.51 16.18 10.70
CA THR A 82 -3.75 15.99 9.96
C THR A 82 -4.74 15.08 10.71
N ALA A 83 -4.26 14.11 11.49
CA ALA A 83 -5.12 13.17 12.22
C ALA A 83 -5.80 13.74 13.48
N LYS A 84 -5.26 14.82 14.06
CA LYS A 84 -5.77 15.44 15.30
C LYS A 84 -6.87 16.49 15.06
N HIS A 85 -7.16 16.80 13.80
CA HIS A 85 -8.20 17.71 13.35
C HIS A 85 -9.36 16.95 12.73
#